data_AF-A0A0M3QWR2-F1
#
_entry.id   AF-A0A0M3QWR2-F1
#
_cell.length_a   1.000
_cell.length_b   1.000
_cell.length_c   1.000
_cell.angle_alpha   90.00
_cell.angle_beta   90.00
_cell.angle_gamma   90.00
#
_symmetry.space_group_name_H-M   'P 1'
#
loop_
_entity.id
_entity.type
_entity.pdbx_description
1 polymer ?
#
loop_
_entity_poly.entity_id
_entity_poly.type
_entity_poly.pdbx_seq_one_letter_code
_entity_poly.pdbx_strand_id
1 'polypeptide(L)' 'MKFTTRDRDNDLSPGNCATDYQSGGWWYKNCSDCNLNGQFVKFKANSTRIIHWAGWEGLRMVHMLIRPVI' A
#
# COMPACT_ATOMS: atom_id res chain seq x y z
N MET A 1 0.51 12.67 1.96
CA MET A 1 -0.55 12.18 2.85
C MET A 1 0.03 11.81 4.19
N LYS A 2 -0.78 11.86 5.27
CA LYS A 2 -0.37 11.26 6.55
C LYS A 2 -0.41 9.73 6.43
N PHE A 3 0.28 9.05 7.33
CA PHE A 3 0.31 7.59 7.33
C PHE A 3 -0.96 7.02 7.94
N THR A 4 -1.62 6.10 7.25
CA THR A 4 -2.86 5.44 7.68
C THR A 4 -2.61 3.97 7.99
N THR A 5 -3.20 3.48 9.07
CA THR A 5 -3.18 2.07 9.50
C THR A 5 -4.59 1.58 9.76
N ARG A 6 -4.75 0.27 9.98
CA ARG A 6 -6.06 -0.35 10.27
C ARG A 6 -6.77 0.30 11.46
N ASP A 7 -6.01 0.69 12.48
CA ASP A 7 -6.46 1.29 13.74
C ASP A 7 -6.42 2.82 13.75
N ARG A 8 -5.86 3.46 12.71
CA ARG A 8 -5.75 4.91 12.63
C ARG A 8 -5.93 5.42 11.20
N ASP A 9 -7.12 5.93 10.93
CA ASP A 9 -7.47 6.54 9.66
C ASP A 9 -6.98 7.99 9.58
N ASN A 10 -6.07 8.25 8.62
CA ASN A 10 -5.62 9.60 8.28
C ASN A 10 -5.66 9.84 6.76
N ASP A 11 -6.41 9.02 6.01
CA ASP A 11 -6.49 9.15 4.56
C ASP A 11 -7.61 10.14 4.14
N LEU A 12 -7.82 10.32 2.83
CA LEU A 12 -8.87 11.22 2.29
C LEU A 12 -10.04 10.43 1.67
N SER A 13 -10.06 9.12 1.82
CA SER A 13 -11.16 8.29 1.34
C SER A 13 -12.36 8.40 2.30
N PRO A 14 -13.60 8.17 1.83
CA PRO A 14 -14.78 8.13 2.69
C PRO A 14 -14.75 7.02 3.77
N GLY A 15 -13.88 6.04 3.61
CA GLY A 15 -13.58 4.98 4.59
C GLY A 15 -12.09 4.72 4.69
N ASN A 16 -11.69 3.83 5.59
CA ASN A 16 -10.29 3.60 5.90
C ASN A 16 -9.66 2.67 4.87
N CYS A 17 -8.78 3.20 4.02
CA CYS A 17 -8.13 2.41 2.96
C CYS A 17 -7.30 1.24 3.47
N ALA A 18 -6.70 1.35 4.66
CA ALA A 18 -5.93 0.25 5.25
C ALA A 18 -6.83 -0.95 5.64
N THR A 19 -8.13 -0.73 5.83
CA THR A 19 -9.09 -1.75 6.25
C THR A 19 -10.01 -2.16 5.09
N ASP A 20 -10.59 -1.21 4.38
CA ASP A 20 -11.73 -1.43 3.49
C ASP A 20 -11.31 -1.85 2.07
N TYR A 21 -10.18 -1.32 1.58
CA TYR A 21 -9.80 -1.44 0.16
C TYR A 21 -8.42 -2.06 -0.07
N GLN A 22 -7.48 -1.84 0.85
CA GLN A 22 -6.09 -2.28 0.72
C GLN A 22 -5.67 -3.10 1.95
N SER A 23 -4.37 -3.23 2.19
CA SER A 23 -3.83 -3.92 3.37
C SER A 23 -2.51 -3.30 3.77
N GLY A 24 -2.19 -3.36 5.06
CA GLY A 24 -0.98 -2.75 5.61
C GLY A 24 -1.09 -1.23 5.73
N GLY A 25 -0.17 -0.66 6.49
CA GLY A 25 -0.10 0.79 6.67
C GLY A 25 0.62 1.46 5.50
N TRP A 26 0.10 2.59 5.03
CA TRP A 26 0.69 3.34 3.92
C TRP A 26 0.32 4.81 3.97
N TRP A 27 0.98 5.63 3.15
CA TRP A 27 0.58 7.02 2.92
C TRP A 27 -0.60 7.10 1.93
N TYR A 28 -1.74 6.50 2.29
CA TYR A 28 -2.97 6.50 1.47
C TYR A 28 -3.53 7.93 1.29
N LYS A 29 -4.01 8.25 0.08
CA LYS A 29 -4.78 9.45 -0.27
C LYS A 29 -6.26 9.09 -0.43
N ASN A 30 -6.76 8.96 -1.65
CA ASN A 30 -7.99 8.23 -1.93
C ASN A 30 -7.59 6.79 -2.21
N CYS A 31 -7.11 6.13 -1.17
CA CYS A 31 -6.28 4.92 -1.23
C CYS A 31 -4.97 5.16 -2.00
N SER A 32 -4.48 4.22 -2.80
CA SER A 32 -3.19 4.35 -3.47
C SER A 32 -3.11 3.53 -4.75
N ASP A 33 -2.30 4.01 -5.70
CA ASP A 33 -1.95 3.32 -6.94
C ASP A 33 -0.77 2.33 -6.76
N CYS A 34 -0.13 2.39 -5.59
CA CYS A 34 0.90 1.44 -5.18
C CYS A 34 0.75 1.11 -3.69
N ASN A 35 1.05 -0.12 -3.33
CA ASN A 35 1.07 -0.51 -1.93
C ASN A 35 2.20 -1.51 -1.71
N LEU A 36 3.33 -0.99 -1.24
CA LEU A 36 4.50 -1.82 -0.96
C LEU A 36 4.41 -2.56 0.38
N ASN A 37 3.45 -2.18 1.22
CA ASN A 37 3.15 -2.80 2.51
C ASN A 37 1.91 -3.72 2.46
N GLY A 38 1.44 -4.05 1.24
CA GLY A 38 0.32 -4.96 1.02
C GLY A 38 0.65 -6.40 1.38
N GLN A 39 -0.32 -7.29 1.18
CA GLN A 39 -0.16 -8.73 1.42
C GLN A 39 0.79 -9.35 0.39
N PHE A 40 1.77 -10.12 0.87
CA PHE A 40 2.61 -10.93 -0.02
C PHE A 40 1.83 -12.14 -0.55
N VAL A 41 1.97 -12.42 -1.85
CA VAL A 41 1.38 -13.59 -2.49
C VAL A 41 2.45 -14.38 -3.25
N LYS A 42 2.44 -15.71 -3.09
CA LYS A 42 3.41 -16.61 -3.73
C LYS A 42 3.18 -16.76 -5.24
N PHE A 43 1.93 -16.68 -5.66
CA PHE A 43 1.49 -16.83 -7.05
C PHE A 43 0.99 -15.49 -7.60
N LYS A 44 0.96 -15.35 -8.93
CA LYS A 44 0.36 -14.16 -9.56
C LYS A 44 -1.08 -14.01 -9.07
N ALA A 45 -1.37 -12.86 -8.48
CA ALA A 45 -2.71 -12.44 -8.13
C ALA A 45 -2.89 -10.98 -8.59
N ASN A 46 -4.12 -10.63 -8.90
CA ASN A 46 -4.50 -9.25 -9.23
C ASN A 46 -5.38 -8.71 -8.09
N SER A 47 -4.82 -7.79 -7.30
CA SER A 47 -5.56 -7.17 -6.19
C SER A 47 -4.92 -5.84 -5.79
N THR A 48 -5.73 -4.93 -5.24
CA THR A 48 -5.25 -3.72 -4.56
C THR A 48 -4.71 -3.99 -3.15
N ARG A 49 -4.98 -5.18 -2.61
CA ARG A 49 -4.59 -5.56 -1.24
C ARG A 49 -3.21 -6.20 -1.16
N ILE A 50 -2.62 -6.56 -2.30
CA ILE A 50 -1.30 -7.21 -2.35
C ILE A 50 -0.19 -6.19 -2.53
N ILE A 51 1.06 -6.65 -2.42
CA ILE A 51 2.24 -5.84 -2.75
C ILE A 51 2.25 -5.53 -4.24
N HIS A 52 2.07 -4.26 -4.64
CA HIS A 52 2.03 -3.86 -6.04
C HIS A 52 2.59 -2.45 -6.26
N TRP A 53 2.98 -2.16 -7.50
CA TRP A 53 3.41 -0.84 -7.94
C TRP A 53 2.79 -0.50 -9.29
N ALA A 54 1.88 0.47 -9.31
CA ALA A 54 1.18 0.95 -10.52
C ALA A 54 0.51 -0.18 -11.31
N GLY A 55 -0.73 -0.50 -10.93
CA GLY A 55 -1.48 -1.68 -11.41
C GLY A 55 -1.69 -2.67 -10.27
N TRP A 56 -2.24 -3.85 -10.56
CA TRP A 56 -2.61 -4.79 -9.50
C TRP A 56 -1.83 -6.09 -9.52
N GLU A 57 -0.74 -6.15 -10.29
CA GLU A 57 0.12 -7.33 -10.33
C GLU A 57 1.02 -7.42 -9.09
N GLY A 58 1.07 -8.61 -8.49
CA GLY A 58 1.87 -8.86 -7.28
C GLY A 58 3.38 -8.82 -7.52
N LEU A 59 4.10 -8.04 -6.70
CA LEU A 59 5.55 -8.01 -6.63
C LEU A 59 6.07 -9.14 -5.72
N ARG A 60 7.22 -9.72 -6.09
CA ARG A 60 7.87 -10.81 -5.32
C ARG A 60 8.82 -10.33 -4.23
N MET A 61 9.35 -9.12 -4.38
CA MET A 61 10.37 -8.56 -3.50
C MET A 61 10.34 -7.04 -3.63
N VAL A 62 10.50 -6.35 -2.51
CA VAL A 62 10.53 -4.89 -2.44
C VAL A 62 11.58 -4.46 -1.42
N HIS A 63 12.38 -3.46 -1.77
CA HIS A 63 13.28 -2.77 -0.83
C HIS A 63 13.11 -1.26 -1.01
N MET A 64 12.78 -0.55 0.08
CA MET A 64 12.76 0.91 0.12
C MET A 64 14.04 1.38 0.81
N LEU A 65 14.87 2.14 0.09
CA LEU A 65 16.17 2.62 0.57
C LEU A 65 16.22 4.14 0.43
N ILE A 66 16.92 4.81 1.35
CA ILE A 66 17.18 6.25 1.29
C ILE A 66 18.69 6.48 1.26
N ARG A 67 19.13 7.57 0.62
CA ARG A 67 20.53 8.00 0.59
C ARG A 67 20.58 9.52 0.87
N PRO A 68 21.57 10.02 1.63
CA PRO A 68 21.77 11.46 1.79
C PRO A 68 21.93 12.17 0.45
N VAL A 69 21.38 13.39 0.38
CA VAL A 69 21.65 14.34 -0.70
C VAL A 69 22.81 15.19 -0.18
N ILE A 70 24.04 14.80 -0.52
CA ILE A 70 25.22 15.64 -0.30
C ILE A 70 25.30 16.62 -1.47
#